data_AF-A0A0B8Q433-F1
#
_entry.id   AF-A0A0B8Q433-F1
#
_cell.length_a   1.000
_cell.length_b   1.000
_cell.length_c   1.000
_cell.angle_alpha   90.00
_cell.angle_beta   90.00
_cell.angle_gamma   90.00
#
_symmetry.space_group_name_H-M   'P 1'
#
loop_
_entity.id
_entity.type
_entity.pdbx_description
1 polymer ?
#
loop_
_entity_poly.entity_id
_entity_poly.type
_entity_poly.pdbx_seq_one_letter_code
_entity_poly.pdbx_strand_id
1 'polypeptide(L)'
;MSETLYAPAYAPDPILHEALLKDQTVKQTMDMARKADVALVGIGDLAESSYMVNQGWFSVQEMVEARIQQGVVGEVGGYDFFDIHGKVQDTKMSNRVIGLTISDYQKIPEVIAIAAETSKPLAILGALRTGAIDVLATSVANAITILNLEAQK
;
A
#
# COMPACT_ATOMS: atom_id res chain seq x y z
N MET A 1 -16.13 -14.37 13.47
CA MET A 1 -15.49 -15.35 12.57
C MET A 1 -14.62 -14.58 11.61
N SER A 2 -13.50 -15.15 11.13
CA SER A 2 -12.66 -14.53 10.10
C SER A 2 -13.15 -14.92 8.72
N GLU A 3 -13.12 -14.00 7.77
CA GLU A 3 -13.41 -14.25 6.36
C GLU A 3 -12.09 -14.25 5.57
N THR A 4 -11.82 -15.33 4.84
CA THR A 4 -10.57 -15.49 4.07
C THR A 4 -10.77 -15.07 2.63
N LEU A 5 -9.82 -14.30 2.09
CA LEU A 5 -9.73 -14.04 0.66
C LEU A 5 -9.08 -15.23 -0.03
N TYR A 6 -9.86 -16.01 -0.77
CA TYR A 6 -9.37 -17.21 -1.48
C TYR A 6 -8.72 -16.84 -2.82
N ALA A 7 -7.67 -16.02 -2.75
CA ALA A 7 -6.83 -15.65 -3.89
C ALA A 7 -5.36 -15.53 -3.42
N PRO A 8 -4.38 -15.73 -4.32
CA PRO A 8 -3.01 -15.33 -4.01
C PRO A 8 -2.96 -13.82 -3.80
N ALA A 9 -2.07 -13.34 -2.93
CA ALA A 9 -1.86 -11.91 -2.75
C ALA A 9 -1.34 -11.23 -4.02
N TYR A 10 -0.62 -11.97 -4.87
CA TYR A 10 0.01 -11.48 -6.09
C TYR A 10 -0.41 -12.30 -7.31
N ALA A 11 -0.62 -11.61 -8.43
CA ALA A 11 -0.85 -12.16 -9.75
C ALA A 11 0.32 -11.80 -10.68
N PRO A 12 0.84 -12.76 -11.47
CA PRO A 12 2.02 -12.55 -12.32
C PRO A 12 1.78 -11.58 -13.47
N ASP A 13 0.53 -11.43 -13.90
CA ASP A 13 0.13 -10.59 -15.01
C ASP A 13 -1.29 -10.02 -14.82
N PRO A 14 -1.63 -8.93 -15.54
CA PRO A 14 -2.94 -8.29 -15.43
C PRO A 14 -4.13 -9.18 -15.83
N ILE A 15 -3.92 -10.18 -16.69
CA ILE A 15 -4.99 -11.07 -17.16
C ILE A 15 -5.43 -11.97 -15.99
N LEU A 16 -4.48 -12.58 -15.27
CA LEU A 16 -4.81 -13.37 -14.08
C LEU A 16 -5.38 -12.48 -12.97
N HIS A 17 -4.82 -11.29 -12.77
CA HIS A 17 -5.36 -10.33 -11.79
C HIS A 17 -6.83 -10.02 -12.05
N GLU A 18 -7.18 -9.66 -13.29
CA GLU A 18 -8.56 -9.36 -13.66
C GLU A 18 -9.47 -10.59 -13.55
N ALA A 19 -8.99 -11.78 -13.94
CA ALA A 19 -9.74 -13.02 -13.82
C ALA A 19 -10.07 -13.35 -12.36
N LEU A 20 -9.10 -13.19 -11.44
CA LEU A 20 -9.31 -13.41 -10.01
C LEU A 20 -10.30 -12.41 -9.42
N LEU A 21 -10.24 -11.13 -9.79
CA LEU A 21 -11.19 -10.13 -9.30
C LEU A 21 -12.62 -10.32 -9.83
N LYS A 22 -12.79 -11.04 -10.95
CA LYS A 22 -14.11 -11.42 -11.49
C LYS A 22 -14.66 -12.70 -10.88
N ASP A 23 -13.82 -13.52 -10.24
CA ASP A 23 -14.29 -14.70 -9.52
C ASP A 23 -15.27 -14.28 -8.41
N GLN A 24 -16.41 -14.97 -8.33
CA GLN A 24 -17.48 -14.59 -7.43
C GLN A 24 -17.07 -14.70 -5.95
N THR A 25 -16.26 -15.71 -5.60
CA THR A 25 -15.80 -15.93 -4.22
C THR A 25 -14.85 -14.82 -3.80
N VAL A 26 -13.88 -14.49 -4.66
CA VAL A 26 -12.92 -13.41 -4.43
C VAL A 26 -13.67 -12.07 -4.31
N LYS A 27 -14.55 -11.79 -5.26
CA LYS A 27 -15.33 -10.55 -5.30
C LYS A 27 -16.17 -10.35 -4.03
N GLN A 28 -16.82 -11.40 -3.54
CA GLN A 28 -17.63 -11.34 -2.32
C GLN A 28 -16.79 -10.93 -1.11
N THR A 29 -15.63 -11.57 -0.89
CA THR A 29 -14.75 -11.21 0.22
C THR A 29 -14.19 -9.79 0.09
N MET A 30 -13.81 -9.38 -1.12
CA MET A 30 -13.36 -8.02 -1.39
C MET A 30 -14.46 -6.98 -1.11
N ASP A 31 -15.70 -7.25 -1.51
CA ASP A 31 -16.84 -6.37 -1.25
C ASP A 31 -17.20 -6.26 0.24
N MET A 32 -16.97 -7.32 1.02
CA MET A 32 -17.07 -7.24 2.48
C MET A 32 -15.96 -6.39 3.07
N ALA A 33 -14.71 -6.58 2.62
CA ALA A 33 -13.56 -5.82 3.11
C ALA A 33 -13.72 -4.31 2.85
N ARG A 34 -14.28 -3.92 1.69
CA ARG A 34 -14.61 -2.51 1.36
C ARG A 34 -15.65 -1.87 2.29
N LYS A 35 -16.42 -2.67 3.03
CA LYS A 35 -17.46 -2.23 3.95
C LYS A 35 -17.06 -2.40 5.41
N ALA A 36 -15.79 -2.69 5.68
CA ALA A 36 -15.29 -2.77 7.04
C ALA A 36 -15.51 -1.43 7.76
N ASP A 37 -15.84 -1.47 9.05
CA ASP A 37 -15.88 -0.28 9.89
C ASP A 37 -14.47 0.24 10.18
N VAL A 38 -13.49 -0.68 10.26
CA VAL A 38 -12.09 -0.40 10.56
C VAL A 38 -11.17 -1.21 9.64
N ALA A 39 -10.13 -0.59 9.10
CA ALA A 39 -9.01 -1.25 8.43
C ALA A 39 -7.73 -1.16 9.27
N LEU A 40 -6.97 -2.26 9.34
CA LEU A 40 -5.65 -2.30 9.94
C LEU A 40 -4.62 -2.64 8.88
N VAL A 41 -3.72 -1.70 8.57
CA VAL A 41 -2.80 -1.80 7.43
C VAL A 41 -1.35 -1.48 7.81
N GLY A 42 -0.42 -2.03 7.03
CA GLY A 42 0.98 -1.63 7.05
C GLY A 42 1.27 -0.56 6.00
N ILE A 43 2.32 0.23 6.24
CA ILE A 43 2.96 1.08 5.23
C ILE A 43 4.34 0.50 4.90
N GLY A 44 4.57 0.19 3.64
CA GLY A 44 5.86 -0.27 3.12
C GLY A 44 6.62 0.81 2.37
N ASP A 45 7.92 0.60 2.24
CA ASP A 45 8.81 1.36 1.37
C ASP A 45 9.26 0.50 0.17
N LEU A 46 9.98 1.13 -0.76
CA LEU A 46 10.52 0.44 -1.95
C LEU A 46 11.99 0.06 -1.77
N ALA A 47 12.36 -0.42 -0.58
CA ALA A 47 13.69 -0.95 -0.36
C ALA A 47 13.95 -2.16 -1.27
N GLU A 48 15.20 -2.30 -1.75
CA GLU A 48 15.62 -3.44 -2.57
C GLU A 48 15.55 -4.76 -1.78
N SER A 49 15.66 -4.67 -0.46
CA SER A 49 15.47 -5.77 0.49
C SER A 49 14.01 -5.94 0.95
N SER A 50 13.05 -5.28 0.29
CA SER A 50 11.65 -5.36 0.69
C SER A 50 11.13 -6.80 0.59
N TYR A 51 10.13 -7.10 1.42
CA TYR A 51 9.50 -8.40 1.46
C TYR A 51 9.00 -8.85 0.07
N MET A 52 8.40 -7.94 -0.70
CA MET A 52 7.86 -8.24 -2.03
C MET A 52 8.94 -8.68 -3.03
N VAL A 53 10.14 -8.10 -2.96
CA VAL A 53 11.28 -8.52 -3.79
C VAL A 53 11.77 -9.90 -3.35
N ASN A 54 11.93 -10.12 -2.05
CA ASN A 54 12.40 -11.41 -1.52
C ASN A 54 11.43 -12.56 -1.85
N GLN A 55 10.13 -12.28 -1.92
CA GLN A 55 9.10 -13.23 -2.33
C GLN A 55 8.96 -13.38 -3.85
N GLY A 56 9.71 -12.62 -4.64
CA GLY A 56 9.67 -12.68 -6.11
C GLY A 56 8.42 -12.07 -6.73
N TRP A 57 7.68 -11.22 -6.01
CA TRP A 57 6.49 -10.55 -6.55
C TRP A 57 6.90 -9.47 -7.56
N PHE A 58 7.95 -8.71 -7.20
CA PHE A 58 8.53 -7.68 -8.06
C PHE A 58 10.04 -7.87 -8.16
N SER A 59 10.60 -7.55 -9.31
CA SER A 59 12.03 -7.50 -9.50
C SER A 59 12.63 -6.23 -8.86
N VAL A 60 13.91 -6.30 -8.49
CA VAL A 60 14.67 -5.12 -8.05
C VAL A 60 14.59 -4.00 -9.09
N GLN A 61 14.63 -4.35 -10.38
CA GLN A 61 14.55 -3.38 -11.47
C GLN A 61 13.21 -2.62 -11.47
N GLU A 62 12.08 -3.31 -11.30
CA GLU A 62 10.76 -2.66 -11.23
C GLU A 62 10.65 -1.70 -10.04
N MET A 63 11.18 -2.09 -8.87
CA MET A 63 11.20 -1.25 -7.67
C MET A 63 12.07 0.01 -7.88
N VAL A 64 13.25 -0.16 -8.48
CA VAL A 64 14.17 0.95 -8.78
C VAL A 64 13.56 1.89 -9.82
N GLU A 65 12.94 1.36 -10.87
CA GLU A 65 12.25 2.17 -11.89
C GLU A 65 11.11 2.99 -11.28
N ALA A 66 10.25 2.38 -10.46
CA ALA A 66 9.16 3.08 -9.79
C ALA A 66 9.69 4.20 -8.87
N ARG A 67 10.75 3.93 -8.11
CA ARG A 67 11.38 4.91 -7.22
C ARG A 67 12.00 6.09 -7.99
N ILE A 68 12.81 5.80 -9.01
CA ILE A 68 13.62 6.83 -9.71
C ILE A 68 12.79 7.59 -10.74
N GLN A 69 11.96 6.89 -11.52
CA GLN A 69 11.26 7.49 -12.66
C GLN A 69 9.90 8.06 -12.29
N GLN A 70 9.24 7.45 -11.29
CA GLN A 70 7.85 7.79 -10.93
C GLN A 70 7.76 8.42 -9.54
N GLY A 71 8.89 8.56 -8.83
CA GLY A 71 8.96 9.21 -7.53
C GLY A 71 8.23 8.45 -6.43
N VAL A 72 8.00 7.15 -6.61
CA VAL A 72 7.31 6.33 -5.61
C VAL A 72 8.15 6.27 -4.34
N VAL A 73 7.49 6.56 -3.21
CA VAL A 73 8.12 6.55 -1.88
C VAL A 73 7.60 5.43 -0.98
N GLY A 74 6.43 4.85 -1.28
CA GLY A 74 5.86 3.78 -0.47
C GLY A 74 4.60 3.16 -1.06
N GLU A 75 4.03 2.23 -0.29
CA GLU A 75 2.78 1.53 -0.57
C GLU A 75 1.93 1.35 0.70
N VAL A 76 0.62 1.17 0.55
CA VAL A 76 -0.31 0.80 1.64
C VAL A 76 -0.92 -0.58 1.37
N GLY A 77 -0.84 -1.47 2.36
CA GLY A 77 -1.53 -2.77 2.34
C GLY A 77 -1.03 -3.75 1.28
N GLY A 78 0.15 -3.51 0.72
CA GLY A 78 0.82 -4.27 -0.32
C GLY A 78 0.45 -3.87 -1.75
N TYR A 79 -0.47 -2.91 -1.98
CA TYR A 79 -1.09 -2.71 -3.30
C TYR A 79 -0.74 -1.38 -3.98
N ASP A 80 -1.40 -0.29 -3.61
CA ASP A 80 -1.21 0.97 -4.32
C ASP A 80 0.09 1.65 -3.91
N PHE A 81 0.88 2.01 -4.92
CA PHE A 81 2.14 2.72 -4.80
C PHE A 81 1.91 4.22 -4.97
N PHE A 82 2.52 5.04 -4.12
CA PHE A 82 2.30 6.49 -4.13
C PHE A 82 3.60 7.30 -4.04
N ASP A 83 3.55 8.53 -4.53
CA ASP A 83 4.63 9.51 -4.41
C ASP A 83 4.58 10.28 -3.07
N ILE A 84 5.56 11.15 -2.84
CA ILE A 84 5.65 11.95 -1.61
C ILE A 84 4.47 12.91 -1.42
N HIS A 85 3.68 13.19 -2.47
CA HIS A 85 2.50 14.02 -2.41
C HIS A 85 1.22 13.22 -2.14
N GLY A 86 1.33 11.89 -1.96
CA GLY A 86 0.21 11.00 -1.74
C GLY A 86 -0.54 10.67 -3.04
N LYS A 87 0.03 10.95 -4.21
CA LYS A 87 -0.58 10.62 -5.49
C LYS A 87 -0.19 9.20 -5.90
N VAL A 88 -1.20 8.37 -6.16
CA VAL A 88 -1.03 7.02 -6.71
C VAL A 88 -0.33 7.08 -8.07
N GLN A 89 0.69 6.25 -8.27
CA GLN A 89 1.45 6.15 -9.50
C GLN A 89 1.09 4.89 -10.27
N ASP A 90 1.02 5.01 -11.60
CA ASP A 90 0.80 3.87 -12.50
C ASP A 90 2.14 3.23 -12.83
N THR A 91 2.50 2.17 -12.10
CA THR A 91 3.79 1.49 -12.20
C THR A 91 3.64 0.15 -12.93
N LYS A 92 4.76 -0.48 -13.32
CA LYS A 92 4.74 -1.88 -13.84
C LYS A 92 4.24 -2.91 -12.81
N MET A 93 4.15 -2.51 -11.54
CA MET A 93 3.67 -3.33 -10.43
C MET A 93 2.17 -3.15 -10.19
N SER A 94 1.56 -2.12 -10.78
CA SER A 94 0.12 -1.87 -10.68
C SER A 94 -0.68 -3.03 -11.27
N ASN A 95 -1.86 -3.29 -10.70
CA ASN A 95 -2.75 -4.39 -11.09
C ASN A 95 -2.11 -5.80 -11.00
N ARG A 96 -1.20 -6.01 -10.05
CA ARG A 96 -0.60 -7.32 -9.77
C ARG A 96 -0.80 -7.78 -8.33
N VAL A 97 -1.55 -7.03 -7.54
CA VAL A 97 -1.89 -7.38 -6.14
C VAL A 97 -3.40 -7.49 -6.02
N ILE A 98 -3.87 -8.58 -5.40
CA ILE A 98 -5.29 -8.80 -5.13
C ILE A 98 -5.60 -8.24 -3.75
N GLY A 99 -6.02 -6.97 -3.70
CA GLY A 99 -6.21 -6.24 -2.46
C GLY A 99 -7.02 -4.97 -2.61
N LEU A 100 -7.17 -4.23 -1.50
CA LEU A 100 -7.89 -2.96 -1.48
C LEU A 100 -6.98 -1.82 -1.95
N THR A 101 -7.54 -0.96 -2.78
CA THR A 101 -6.87 0.26 -3.27
C THR A 101 -6.90 1.35 -2.21
N ILE A 102 -6.07 2.39 -2.36
CA ILE A 102 -6.15 3.64 -1.57
C ILE A 102 -7.56 4.24 -1.67
N SER A 103 -8.20 4.17 -2.85
CA SER A 103 -9.57 4.65 -3.04
C SER A 103 -10.62 3.82 -2.31
N ASP A 104 -10.33 2.56 -1.99
CA ASP A 104 -11.16 1.73 -1.13
C ASP A 104 -10.94 2.10 0.34
N TYR A 105 -9.68 2.26 0.77
CA TYR A 105 -9.35 2.68 2.14
C TYR A 105 -9.96 4.04 2.50
N GLN A 106 -9.94 5.02 1.59
CA GLN A 106 -10.58 6.34 1.79
C GLN A 106 -12.10 6.28 2.07
N LYS A 107 -12.76 5.15 1.80
CA LYS A 107 -14.20 4.95 2.05
C LYS A 107 -14.47 4.21 3.35
N ILE A 108 -13.45 3.59 3.95
CA ILE A 108 -13.57 2.89 5.23
C ILE A 108 -13.62 3.96 6.33
N PRO A 109 -14.53 3.87 7.32
CA PRO A 109 -14.70 4.92 8.34
C PRO A 109 -13.46 5.19 9.20
N GLU A 110 -12.65 4.17 9.47
CA GLU A 110 -11.41 4.32 10.24
C GLU A 110 -10.30 3.42 9.69
N VAL A 111 -9.20 4.02 9.25
CA VAL A 111 -8.01 3.31 8.77
C VAL A 111 -6.85 3.55 9.73
N ILE A 112 -6.42 2.47 10.37
CA ILE A 112 -5.29 2.44 11.29
C ILE A 112 -4.07 1.90 10.54
N ALA A 113 -3.08 2.76 10.30
CA ALA A 113 -1.81 2.38 9.72
C ALA A 113 -0.73 2.16 10.78
N ILE A 114 0.07 1.11 10.62
CA ILE A 114 1.21 0.80 11.47
C ILE A 114 2.51 0.83 10.64
N ALA A 115 3.49 1.62 11.09
CA ALA A 115 4.84 1.61 10.54
C ALA A 115 5.84 2.18 11.56
N ALA A 116 6.95 1.50 11.84
CA ALA A 116 7.85 1.90 12.93
C ALA A 116 9.34 1.98 12.54
N GLU A 117 9.71 1.43 11.40
CA GLU A 117 11.09 1.37 10.91
C GLU A 117 11.60 2.76 10.53
N THR A 118 12.87 3.03 10.81
CA THR A 118 13.50 4.34 10.62
C THR A 118 13.75 4.71 9.15
N SER A 119 13.62 3.74 8.23
CA SER A 119 13.67 3.99 6.78
C SER A 119 12.37 4.58 6.21
N LYS A 120 11.26 4.48 6.96
CA LYS A 120 9.92 4.78 6.46
C LYS A 120 9.40 6.23 6.56
N PRO A 121 10.11 7.26 7.08
CA PRO A 121 9.51 8.60 7.19
C PRO A 121 8.91 9.17 5.90
N LEU A 122 9.54 8.97 4.74
CA LEU A 122 9.01 9.42 3.45
C LEU A 122 7.77 8.65 3.02
N ALA A 123 7.77 7.33 3.20
CA ALA A 123 6.62 6.46 2.92
C ALA A 123 5.43 6.82 3.81
N ILE A 124 5.66 7.04 5.12
CA ILE A 124 4.61 7.42 6.07
C ILE A 124 4.04 8.79 5.70
N LEU A 125 4.90 9.77 5.38
CA LEU A 125 4.44 11.10 4.98
C LEU A 125 3.63 11.07 3.68
N GLY A 126 4.07 10.30 2.68
CA GLY A 126 3.31 10.07 1.45
C GLY A 126 1.95 9.42 1.74
N ALA A 127 1.91 8.37 2.58
CA ALA A 127 0.69 7.68 2.97
C ALA A 127 -0.31 8.61 3.66
N LEU A 128 0.14 9.43 4.61
CA LEU A 128 -0.71 10.43 5.28
C LEU A 128 -1.30 11.43 4.28
N ARG A 129 -0.53 11.84 3.27
CA ARG A 129 -0.98 12.77 2.23
C ARG A 129 -1.96 12.16 1.22
N THR A 130 -2.10 10.84 1.17
CA THR A 130 -3.17 10.19 0.40
C THR A 130 -4.57 10.52 0.94
N GLY A 131 -4.67 10.93 2.21
CA GLY A 131 -5.93 11.13 2.92
C GLY A 131 -6.68 9.84 3.26
N ALA A 132 -6.03 8.68 3.12
CA ALA A 132 -6.64 7.37 3.42
C ALA A 132 -6.39 6.88 4.85
N ILE A 133 -5.54 7.56 5.64
CA ILE A 133 -5.12 7.11 6.98
C ILE A 133 -5.71 8.04 8.04
N ASP A 134 -6.52 7.50 8.95
CA ASP A 134 -7.14 8.24 10.05
C ASP A 134 -6.29 8.18 11.33
N VAL A 135 -5.68 7.02 11.59
CA VAL A 135 -4.86 6.79 12.79
C VAL A 135 -3.50 6.23 12.37
N LEU A 136 -2.43 6.83 12.87
CA LEU A 136 -1.06 6.34 12.67
C LEU A 136 -0.48 5.83 13.99
N ALA A 137 -0.11 4.56 14.03
CA ALA A 137 0.75 4.00 15.07
C ALA A 137 2.20 3.92 14.56
N THR A 138 3.08 4.74 15.15
CA THR A 138 4.49 4.83 14.75
C THR A 138 5.42 5.10 15.94
N SER A 139 6.73 5.11 15.69
CA SER A 139 7.74 5.44 16.69
C SER A 139 7.88 6.96 16.86
N VAL A 140 8.33 7.40 18.04
CA VAL A 140 8.61 8.83 18.32
C VAL A 140 9.60 9.40 17.31
N ALA A 141 10.62 8.63 16.93
CA ALA A 141 11.63 9.05 15.95
C ALA A 141 11.03 9.33 14.56
N ASN A 142 10.12 8.47 14.10
CA ASN A 142 9.39 8.70 12.84
C ASN A 142 8.46 9.91 12.96
N ALA A 143 7.69 10.02 14.04
CA ALA A 143 6.78 11.15 14.26
C ALA A 143 7.52 12.51 14.18
N ILE A 144 8.66 12.66 14.85
CA ILE A 144 9.49 13.88 14.79
C ILE A 144 9.98 14.14 13.37
N THR A 145 10.49 13.11 12.69
CA THR A 145 11.00 13.25 11.31
C THR A 145 9.90 13.70 10.35
N ILE A 146 8.70 13.12 10.45
CA ILE A 146 7.54 13.47 9.62
C ILE A 146 7.11 14.92 9.86
N LEU A 147 7.02 15.35 11.12
CA LEU A 147 6.70 16.75 11.46
C LEU A 147 7.72 17.74 10.88
N ASN A 148 9.01 17.42 10.97
CA ASN A 148 10.07 18.25 10.40
C ASN A 148 10.01 18.33 8.87
N LEU A 149 9.66 17.23 8.19
CA LEU A 149 9.51 17.20 6.74
C LEU A 149 8.29 18.01 6.27
N GLU A 150 7.17 17.95 7.00
CA GLU A 150 5.98 18.73 6.66
C GLU A 150 6.20 20.24 6.87
N ALA A 151 6.96 20.63 7.89
CA ALA A 151 7.27 22.02 8.19
C ALA A 151 8.21 22.70 7.17
N GLN A 152 8.86 21.93 6.28
CA GLN A 152 9.77 22.45 5.25
C GLN A 152 9.08 22.77 3.91
N LYS A 153 7.76 22.62 3.82
CA LYS A 153 6.95 23.09 2.69
C LYS A 153 6.83 24.61 2.68
#